data_AF-A0A7W1QXC5-F1
#
_entry.id   AF-A0A7W1QXC5-F1
#
_cell.length_a   1.000
_cell.length_b   1.000
_cell.length_c   1.000
_cell.angle_alpha   90.00
_cell.angle_beta   90.00
_cell.angle_gamma   90.00
#
_symmetry.space_group_name_H-M   'P 1'
#
loop_
_entity.id
_entity.type
_entity.pdbx_description
1 polymer ?
#
loop_
_entity_poly.entity_id
_entity_poly.type
_entity_poly.pdbx_seq_one_letter_code
_entity_poly.pdbx_strand_id
1 'polypeptide(L)' 'LILTDEKGGRSKVTIANVKQSNGVIHVVDTVLMPS' A
#
# COMPACT_ATOMS: atom_id res chain seq x y z
N LEU A 1 1.83 -1.09 -9.56
CA LEU A 1 2.81 -1.23 -8.47
C LEU A 1 2.31 -2.32 -7.54
N ILE A 2 3.15 -3.32 -7.23
CA ILE A 2 2.83 -4.42 -6.31
C ILE A 2 3.75 -4.26 -5.09
N LEU A 3 3.18 -4.36 -3.90
CA LEU A 3 3.89 -4.40 -2.63
C LEU A 3 3.84 -5.82 -2.09
N THR A 4 4.94 -6.28 -1.50
CA THR A 4 5.01 -7.57 -0.81
C THR A 4 5.31 -7.31 0.66
N ASP A 5 4.49 -7.84 1.56
CA ASP A 5 4.72 -7.76 3.01
C ASP A 5 5.72 -8.82 3.50
N GLU A 6 6.07 -8.75 4.78
CA GLU A 6 7.04 -9.66 5.41
C GLU A 6 6.56 -11.11 5.52
N LYS A 7 5.24 -11.35 5.50
CA LYS A 7 4.66 -12.70 5.47
C LYS A 7 4.55 -13.25 4.03
N GLY A 8 4.97 -12.47 3.03
CA GLY A 8 4.89 -12.82 1.61
C GLY A 8 3.54 -12.51 0.95
N GLY A 9 2.63 -11.82 1.65
CA GLY A 9 1.37 -11.31 1.11
C GLY A 9 1.62 -10.22 0.08
N ARG A 10 0.84 -10.22 -1.01
CA ARG A 10 0.99 -9.25 -2.11
C ARG A 10 -0.22 -8.34 -2.19
N SER A 11 0.02 -7.03 -2.19
CA SER A 11 -0.99 -5.99 -2.32
C SER A 11 -0.75 -5.15 -3.57
N LYS A 12 -1.79 -4.87 -4.35
CA LYS A 12 -1.70 -4.02 -5.53
C LYS A 12 -2.13 -2.60 -5.18
N VAL A 13 -1.32 -1.64 -5.59
CA VAL A 13 -1.71 -0.22 -5.50
C VAL A 13 -2.75 0.08 -6.57
N THR A 14 -3.94 0.48 -6.14
CA THR A 14 -5.10 0.80 -7.00
C THR A 14 -5.16 2.27 -7.34
N ILE A 15 -4.81 3.15 -6.39
CA ILE A 15 -4.70 4.59 -6.57
C ILE A 15 -3.38 5.05 -5.99
N ALA A 16 -2.58 5.73 -6.79
CA ALA A 16 -1.27 6.20 -6.37
C ALA A 16 -1.21 7.72 -6.19
N ASN A 17 -0.34 8.17 -5.28
CA ASN A 17 0.09 9.56 -5.12
C ASN A 17 -1.01 10.55 -4.71
N VAL A 18 -1.91 10.12 -3.82
CA VAL A 18 -2.89 11.03 -3.24
C VAL A 18 -2.15 11.99 -2.31
N LYS A 19 -2.08 13.27 -2.69
CA LYS A 19 -1.39 14.32 -1.94
C LYS A 19 -2.20 14.68 -0.70
N GLN A 20 -1.52 14.80 0.42
CA GLN A 20 -2.07 15.24 1.70
C GLN A 20 -1.19 16.36 2.26
N SER A 21 -1.72 17.14 3.20
CA SER A 21 -0.98 18.25 3.83
C SER A 21 0.30 17.78 4.55
N ASN A 22 0.35 16.51 4.95
CA ASN A 22 1.43 15.90 5.71
C ASN A 22 2.15 14.77 4.95
N GLY A 23 1.90 14.58 3.65
CA GLY A 23 2.57 13.53 2.89
C GLY A 23 1.79 13.00 1.70
N VAL A 24 1.92 11.70 1.47
CA VAL A 24 1.33 11.00 0.33
C VAL A 24 0.69 9.70 0.80
N ILE A 25 -0.50 9.41 0.28
CA ILE A 25 -1.20 8.13 0.49
C ILE A 25 -1.22 7.35 -0.84
N HIS A 26 -1.07 6.04 -0.72
CA HIS A 26 -1.33 5.07 -1.79
C HIS A 26 -2.41 4.10 -1.30
N VAL A 27 -3.46 3.90 -2.11
CA VAL A 27 -4.55 2.97 -1.81
C VAL A 27 -4.18 1.58 -2.32
N VAL A 28 -4.41 0.56 -1.49
CA VAL A 28 -4.17 -0.86 -1.80
C VAL A 28 -5.45 -1.68 -1.68
N ASP A 29 -5.50 -2.81 -2.38
CA ASP A 29 -6.65 -3.72 -2.42
C ASP A 29 -6.67 -4.77 -1.30
N THR A 30 -5.55 -4.98 -0.61
CA THR A 30 -5.43 -5.96 0.48
C THR A 30 -4.76 -5.37 1.72
N VAL A 31 -5.06 -5.94 2.88
CA VAL A 31 -4.49 -5.53 4.17
C VAL A 31 -3.07 -6.09 4.29
N LEU A 32 -2.12 -5.22 4.67
CA LEU A 32 -0.75 -5.62 5.01
C LEU A 32 -0.71 -6.16 6.44
N MET A 33 -0.13 -7.34 6.61
CA MET A 33 -0.03 -7.96 7.93
C MET A 33 1.22 -7.49 8.69
N PRO A 34 1.11 -7.19 10.00
CA PRO A 34 2.26 -6.85 10.83
C PRO A 34 3.17 -8.07 11.07
N SER A 35 4.43 -7.77 11.40
CA SER A 35 5.48 -8.73 11.75
C SER A 35 5.18 -9.50 13.03
#